data_AF-A0A4P5WPR6-F1
#
_entry.id   AF-A0A4P5WPR6-F1
#
_cell.length_a   1.000
_cell.length_b   1.000
_cell.length_c   1.000
_cell.angle_alpha   90.00
_cell.angle_beta   90.00
_cell.angle_gamma   90.00
#
_symmetry.space_group_name_H-M   'P 1'
#
loop_
_entity.id
_entity.type
_entity.pdbx_description
1 polymer ?
#
loop_
_entity_poly.entity_id
_entity_poly.type
_entity_poly.pdbx_seq_one_letter_code
_entity_poly.pdbx_strand_id
1 'polypeptide(L)'
;MAACSGEMLLQALVSCAGTTLAAVAVSMGLQMQAATVKAVGRMDFRGTMGVSRETPVGMTDIQLLFSLQTDAPKDTVSKLVQLTERYCVVLRTLTGDCTVRSEIIS
;
A
#
# COMPACT_ATOMS: atom_id res chain seq x y z
N MET A 1 2.08 -18.85 12.43
CA MET A 1 1.14 -18.62 11.32
C MET A 1 1.93 -17.98 10.19
N ALA A 2 2.00 -18.62 9.02
CA ALA A 2 2.62 -18.02 7.85
C ALA A 2 1.62 -17.02 7.22
N ALA A 3 2.10 -15.85 6.82
CA ALA A 3 1.27 -14.90 6.08
C ALA A 3 0.82 -15.53 4.77
N CYS A 4 -0.45 -15.40 4.41
CA CYS A 4 -0.88 -15.75 3.05
C CYS A 4 -0.24 -14.78 2.04
N SER A 5 -0.15 -15.17 0.76
CA SER A 5 0.44 -14.31 -0.27
C SER A 5 -0.27 -12.96 -0.40
N GLY A 6 -1.57 -12.89 -0.13
CA GLY A 6 -2.33 -11.65 -0.06
C GLY A 6 -1.90 -10.73 1.09
N GLU A 7 -1.58 -11.29 2.27
CA GLU A 7 -1.03 -10.52 3.39
C GLU A 7 0.38 -10.04 3.09
N MET A 8 1.21 -10.86 2.42
CA MET A 8 2.56 -10.46 2.00
C MET A 8 2.51 -9.26 1.03
N LEU A 9 1.53 -9.23 0.12
CA LEU A 9 1.30 -8.07 -0.76
C LEU A 9 0.98 -6.81 0.04
N LEU A 10 0.09 -6.90 1.04
CA LEU A 10 -0.25 -5.78 1.91
C LEU A 10 0.94 -5.35 2.79
N GLN A 11 1.74 -6.30 3.28
CA GLN A 11 2.97 -6.02 4.03
C GLN A 11 3.99 -5.26 3.17
N ALA A 12 4.15 -5.65 1.89
CA ALA A 12 5.00 -4.94 0.94
C ALA A 12 4.51 -3.49 0.73
N LEU A 13 3.20 -3.29 0.59
CA LEU A 13 2.61 -1.95 0.48
C LEU A 13 2.86 -1.11 1.74
N VAL A 14 2.59 -1.65 2.93
CA VAL A 14 2.82 -0.95 4.21
C VAL A 14 4.30 -0.59 4.38
N SER A 15 5.20 -1.53 4.09
CA SER A 15 6.64 -1.33 4.19
C SER A 15 7.13 -0.23 3.25
N CYS A 16 6.70 -0.27 1.99
CA CYS A 16 7.06 0.76 1.01
C CYS A 16 6.51 2.13 1.40
N ALA A 17 5.22 2.22 1.71
CA ALA A 17 4.58 3.48 2.09
C ALA A 17 5.19 4.08 3.37
N GLY A 18 5.45 3.25 4.40
CA GLY A 18 6.08 3.72 5.64
C GLY A 18 7.50 4.22 5.44
N THR A 19 8.30 3.53 4.62
CA THR A 19 9.67 3.96 4.31
C THR A 19 9.68 5.25 3.48
N THR A 20 8.80 5.35 2.48
CA THR A 20 8.64 6.58 1.68
C THR A 20 8.18 7.74 2.56
N LEU A 21 7.21 7.53 3.46
CA LEU A 21 6.73 8.53 4.40
C LEU A 21 7.87 9.09 5.25
N ALA A 22 8.70 8.21 5.83
CA ALA A 22 9.84 8.60 6.64
C ALA A 22 10.84 9.44 5.84
N ALA A 23 11.18 9.02 4.61
CA ALA A 23 12.10 9.75 3.75
C ALA A 23 11.55 11.14 3.35
N VAL A 24 10.26 11.23 3.00
CA VAL A 24 9.61 12.48 2.66
C VAL A 24 9.55 13.40 3.88
N ALA A 25 9.21 12.89 5.07
CA ALA A 25 9.18 13.67 6.30
C ALA A 25 10.54 14.31 6.60
N VAL A 26 11.63 13.54 6.46
CA VAL A 26 13.00 14.07 6.59
C VAL A 26 13.29 15.16 5.56
N SER A 27 12.92 14.94 4.28
CA SER A 27 13.15 15.92 3.22
C SER A 27 12.37 17.24 3.42
N MET A 28 11.22 17.16 4.10
CA MET A 28 10.38 18.30 4.44
C MET A 28 10.79 18.97 5.77
N GLY A 29 11.78 18.42 6.48
CA GLY A 29 12.21 18.93 7.79
C GLY A 29 11.20 18.67 8.93
N LEU A 30 10.32 17.68 8.78
CA LEU A 30 9.28 17.37 9.76
C LEU A 30 9.80 16.43 10.85
N GLN A 31 9.48 16.76 12.10
CA GLN A 31 9.72 15.88 13.23
C GLN A 31 8.47 15.04 13.51
N MET A 32 8.61 13.72 13.36
CA MET A 32 7.56 12.73 13.70
C MET A 32 7.89 12.10 15.05
N GLN A 33 6.98 12.18 16.03
CA GLN A 33 7.16 11.43 17.28
C GLN A 33 6.83 9.95 17.09
N ALA A 34 5.78 9.66 16.31
CA ALA A 34 5.44 8.30 15.90
C ALA A 34 4.67 8.33 14.57
N ALA A 35 4.84 7.29 13.78
CA ALA A 35 4.05 7.06 12.58
C ALA A 35 3.69 5.58 12.49
N THR A 36 2.44 5.28 12.19
CA THR A 36 1.96 3.92 11.94
C THR A 36 1.21 3.90 10.62
N VAL A 37 1.56 2.97 9.74
CA VAL A 37 0.87 2.70 8.49
C VAL A 37 0.20 1.34 8.58
N LYS A 38 -1.07 1.26 8.22
CA LYS A 38 -1.85 0.01 8.15
C LYS A 38 -2.48 -0.13 6.78
N ALA A 39 -2.54 -1.35 6.26
CA ALA A 39 -3.30 -1.65 5.05
C ALA A 39 -4.38 -2.69 5.36
N VAL A 40 -5.57 -2.48 4.81
CA VAL A 40 -6.70 -3.41 4.87
C VAL A 40 -7.07 -3.78 3.45
N GLY A 41 -7.06 -5.08 3.13
CA GLY A 41 -7.44 -5.58 1.81
C GLY A 41 -8.77 -6.33 1.85
N ARG A 42 -9.56 -6.23 0.78
CA ARG A 42 -10.78 -7.00 0.56
C ARG A 42 -10.66 -7.90 -0.66
N MET A 43 -11.03 -9.16 -0.50
CA MET A 43 -11.03 -10.17 -1.56
C MET A 43 -12.21 -11.12 -1.35
N ASP A 44 -12.75 -11.65 -2.44
CA ASP A 44 -13.75 -12.71 -2.42
C ASP A 44 -13.16 -14.01 -3.02
N PHE A 45 -12.98 -15.01 -2.16
CA PHE A 45 -12.36 -16.29 -2.54
C PHE A 45 -13.18 -17.10 -3.54
N ARG A 46 -14.47 -16.79 -3.75
CA ARG A 46 -15.29 -17.49 -4.74
C ARG A 46 -14.72 -17.36 -6.16
N GLY A 47 -14.09 -16.23 -6.47
CA GLY A 47 -13.39 -16.04 -7.74
C GLY A 47 -12.17 -16.96 -7.84
N THR A 48 -11.25 -16.86 -6.89
CA THR A 48 -10.00 -17.66 -6.86
C THR A 48 -10.25 -19.16 -6.85
N MET A 49 -11.32 -19.62 -6.19
CA MET A 49 -11.69 -21.03 -6.12
C MET A 49 -12.56 -21.51 -7.30
N GLY A 50 -12.88 -20.63 -8.26
CA GLY A 50 -13.70 -20.97 -9.42
C GLY A 50 -15.17 -21.26 -9.11
N VAL A 51 -15.66 -20.87 -7.93
CA VAL A 51 -17.05 -21.04 -7.49
C VAL A 51 -17.99 -20.07 -8.21
N SER A 52 -17.52 -18.86 -8.49
CA SER A 52 -18.28 -17.81 -9.20
C SER A 52 -17.43 -17.20 -10.29
N ARG A 53 -17.93 -17.21 -11.53
CA ARG A 53 -17.26 -16.55 -12.68
C ARG A 53 -17.45 -15.03 -12.69
N GLU A 54 -18.45 -14.53 -11.97
CA GLU A 54 -18.75 -13.09 -11.87
C GLU A 54 -17.91 -12.40 -10.79
N THR A 55 -17.31 -13.19 -9.87
CA THR A 55 -16.47 -12.67 -8.80
C THR A 55 -15.05 -12.44 -9.31
N PRO A 56 -14.50 -11.21 -9.23
CA PRO A 56 -13.12 -10.95 -9.61
C PRO A 56 -12.12 -11.76 -8.79
N VAL A 57 -11.05 -12.23 -9.42
CA VAL A 57 -9.91 -12.85 -8.73
C VAL A 57 -8.95 -11.75 -8.29
N GLY A 58 -8.56 -11.76 -7.01
CA GLY A 58 -7.59 -10.81 -6.46
C GLY A 58 -8.20 -9.78 -5.52
N MET A 59 -7.37 -8.81 -5.12
CA MET A 59 -7.80 -7.75 -4.20
C MET A 59 -8.72 -6.77 -4.94
N THR A 60 -9.88 -6.49 -4.36
CA THR A 60 -10.90 -5.61 -4.96
C THR A 60 -10.88 -4.20 -4.37
N ASP A 61 -10.38 -4.08 -3.14
CA ASP A 61 -10.25 -2.82 -2.42
C ASP A 61 -9.06 -2.92 -1.47
N ILE A 62 -8.26 -1.86 -1.41
CA ILE A 62 -7.16 -1.70 -0.45
C ILE A 62 -7.28 -0.33 0.18
N GLN A 63 -7.43 -0.30 1.51
CA GLN A 63 -7.43 0.93 2.29
C GLN A 63 -6.08 1.08 3.01
N LEU A 64 -5.38 2.18 2.73
CA LEU A 64 -4.14 2.56 3.41
C LEU A 64 -4.45 3.63 4.48
N LEU A 65 -4.07 3.38 5.71
CA LEU A 65 -4.37 4.20 6.88
C LEU A 65 -3.07 4.72 7.49
N PHE A 66 -2.97 6.03 7.66
CA PHE A 66 -1.82 6.70 8.27
C PHE A 66 -2.24 7.27 9.63
N SER A 67 -1.55 6.86 10.70
CA SER A 67 -1.67 7.44 12.04
C SER A 67 -0.36 8.13 12.38
N LEU A 68 -0.36 9.46 12.38
CA LEU A 68 0.84 10.29 12.50
C LEU A 68 0.75 11.14 13.76
N GLN A 69 1.79 11.10 14.59
CA GLN A 69 1.99 11.97 15.75
C GLN A 69 3.05 13.01 15.39
N THR A 70 2.63 14.26 15.30
CA THR A 70 3.45 15.42 14.93
C THR A 70 2.77 16.72 15.33
N ASP A 71 3.58 17.75 15.60
CA ASP A 71 3.14 19.12 15.83
C ASP A 71 3.01 19.93 14.52
N ALA A 72 3.28 19.30 13.37
CA ALA A 72 3.17 19.94 12.07
C ALA A 72 1.70 20.34 11.75
N PRO A 73 1.48 21.47 11.06
CA PRO A 73 0.15 21.87 10.62
C PRO A 73 -0.53 20.82 9.73
N LYS A 74 -1.86 20.74 9.79
CA LYS A 74 -2.66 19.75 9.02
C LYS A 74 -2.39 19.77 7.52
N ASP A 75 -2.19 20.96 6.94
CA ASP A 75 -1.89 21.08 5.50
C ASP A 75 -0.53 20.48 5.16
N THR A 76 0.46 20.66 6.04
CA THR A 76 1.79 20.06 5.91
C THR A 76 1.74 18.54 6.02
N VAL A 77 0.96 18.02 6.97
CA VAL A 77 0.73 16.57 7.11
C VAL A 77 0.02 15.99 5.88
N SER A 78 -0.98 16.70 5.36
CA SER A 78 -1.68 16.31 4.14
C SER A 78 -0.72 16.27 2.95
N LYS A 79 0.19 17.25 2.86
CA LYS A 79 1.21 17.28 1.81
C LYS A 79 2.21 16.13 1.92
N LEU A 80 2.63 15.79 3.15
CA LEU A 80 3.48 14.63 3.42
C LEU A 80 2.84 13.33 2.91
N VAL A 81 1.54 13.11 3.21
CA VAL A 81 0.82 11.91 2.73
C VAL A 81 0.70 11.92 1.20
N GLN A 82 0.33 13.04 0.58
CA GLN A 82 0.26 13.16 -0.89
C GLN A 82 1.59 12.82 -1.58
N LEU A 83 2.71 13.32 -1.04
CA LEU A 83 4.04 13.02 -1.58
C LEU A 83 4.42 11.55 -1.35
N THR A 84 4.02 10.98 -0.22
CA THR A 84 4.19 9.55 0.07
C THR A 84 3.46 8.69 -0.94
N GLU A 85 2.19 8.98 -1.23
CA GLU A 85 1.41 8.27 -2.25
C GLU A 85 2.01 8.41 -3.64
N ARG A 86 2.54 9.60 -3.96
CA ARG A 86 3.18 9.87 -5.24
C ARG A 86 4.46 9.05 -5.46
N TYR A 87 5.26 8.87 -4.42
CA TYR A 87 6.59 8.25 -4.53
C TYR A 87 6.65 6.79 -4.01
N CYS A 88 5.59 6.28 -3.39
CA CYS A 88 5.51 4.89 -2.95
C CYS A 88 5.42 3.97 -4.19
N VAL A 89 6.53 3.30 -4.51
CA VAL A 89 6.64 2.41 -5.68
C VAL A 89 5.53 1.36 -5.68
N VAL A 90 5.28 0.68 -4.55
CA VAL A 90 4.27 -0.38 -4.49
C VAL A 90 2.86 0.18 -4.72
N LEU A 91 2.52 1.32 -4.12
CA LEU A 91 1.22 1.97 -4.36
C LEU A 91 1.08 2.37 -5.83
N ARG A 92 2.12 2.94 -6.44
CA ARG A 92 2.11 3.33 -7.86
C ARG A 92 1.99 2.12 -8.79
N THR A 93 2.61 0.99 -8.45
CA THR A 93 2.46 -0.27 -9.20
C THR A 93 1.03 -0.82 -9.09
N LEU A 94 0.40 -0.74 -7.92
CA LEU A 94 -0.96 -1.23 -7.69
C LEU A 94 -2.05 -0.36 -8.34
N THR A 95 -1.78 0.94 -8.49
CA THR A 95 -2.77 1.93 -8.99
C THR A 95 -2.47 2.41 -10.42
N GLY A 96 -1.42 1.89 -11.04
CA GLY A 96 -1.00 2.25 -12.39
C GLY A 96 -0.95 1.05 -13.33
N ASP A 97 -0.58 1.32 -14.58
CA ASP A 97 -0.50 0.31 -15.63
C ASP A 97 0.85 -0.42 -15.57
N CYS A 98 0.96 -1.39 -14.66
CA CYS A 98 2.12 -2.30 -14.61
C CYS A 98 1.87 -3.51 -15.51
N THR A 99 2.64 -3.64 -16.59
CA THR A 99 2.55 -4.83 -17.46
C THR A 99 3.26 -6.02 -16.83
N VAL A 100 2.51 -7.07 -16.51
CA VAL A 100 3.04 -8.36 -16.04
C VAL A 100 2.96 -9.37 -17.17
N ARG A 101 4.07 -10.06 -17.46
CA ARG A 101 4.15 -11.12 -18.47
C ARG A 101 4.45 -12.45 -17.81
N SER A 102 3.87 -13.52 -18.33
CA SER A 102 4.09 -14.89 -17.87
C SER A 102 4.49 -15.74 -19.06
N GLU A 103 5.62 -16.42 -18.95
CA GLU A 103 6.21 -17.23 -20.01
C GLU A 103 6.61 -18.59 -19.43
N ILE A 104 6.49 -19.65 -20.23
CA ILE A 104 6.92 -21.00 -19.85
C ILE A 104 8.40 -21.11 -20.20
N ILE A 105 9.24 -21.37 -19.20
CA ILE A 105 10.65 -21.66 -19.38
C ILE A 105 10.79 -23.18 -19.39
N SER A 106 10.97 -23.77 -20.58
CA SER A 106 11.20 -25.20 -20.81
C SER A 106 12.66 -25.48 -21.13
#